data_AF-C9SFD2-F1
#
_entry.id   AF-C9SFD2-F1
#
_cell.length_a   1.000
_cell.length_b   1.000
_cell.length_c   1.000
_cell.angle_alpha   90.00
_cell.angle_beta   90.00
_cell.angle_gamma   90.00
#
_symmetry.space_group_name_H-M   'P 1'
#
loop_
_entity.id
_entity.type
_entity.pdbx_description
1 polymer ?
#
loop_
_entity_poly.entity_id
_entity_poly.type
_entity_poly.pdbx_seq_one_letter_code
_entity_poly.pdbx_strand_id
1 'polypeptide(L)'
;MSSVLLGAAMNCPASKVVVGGYSQGAAVAHRSIESLPPVAKDQIVGVLMVGDTQKMQDGSRIFSFPPDRVSFLCNPGDVICDGQLVVLAPHLDYTRRAGEGVGFLASKIGKL
;
A
#
# COMPACT_ATOMS: atom_id res chain seq x y z
N MET A 1 -2.83 -4.24 11.18
CA MET A 1 -2.06 -5.14 10.28
C MET A 1 -0.62 -5.36 10.77
N SER A 2 -0.08 -4.53 11.68
CA SER A 2 1.31 -4.64 12.18
C SER A 2 1.70 -6.04 12.70
N SER A 3 0.85 -6.72 13.47
CA SER A 3 1.13 -8.07 13.98
C SER A 3 1.29 -9.10 12.86
N VAL A 4 0.52 -8.98 11.78
CA VAL A 4 0.61 -9.86 10.61
C VAL A 4 1.91 -9.63 9.85
N LEU A 5 2.29 -8.37 9.61
CA LEU A 5 3.54 -8.02 8.92
C LEU A 5 4.77 -8.42 9.74
N LEU A 6 4.73 -8.19 11.05
CA LEU A 6 5.80 -8.63 11.95
C LEU A 6 5.88 -10.16 12.00
N GLY A 7 4.75 -10.85 12.07
CA GLY A 7 4.70 -12.32 12.02
C GLY A 7 5.29 -12.87 10.72
N ALA A 8 4.96 -12.29 9.57
CA ALA A 8 5.56 -12.65 8.29
C ALA A 8 7.09 -12.49 8.32
N ALA A 9 7.57 -11.36 8.88
CA ALA A 9 9.00 -11.09 8.94
C ALA A 9 9.78 -12.03 9.86
N MET A 10 9.16 -12.43 10.97
CA MET A 10 9.77 -13.34 11.94
C MET A 10 9.71 -14.80 11.51
N ASN A 11 8.59 -15.23 10.92
CA ASN A 11 8.38 -16.64 10.56
C ASN A 11 9.06 -17.01 9.23
N CYS A 12 9.24 -16.04 8.33
CA CYS A 12 9.78 -16.26 6.99
C CYS A 12 10.87 -15.22 6.63
N PRO A 13 12.01 -15.18 7.34
CA PRO A 13 12.94 -14.05 7.28
C PRO A 13 13.62 -13.81 5.92
N ALA A 14 13.59 -14.79 5.03
CA ALA A 14 14.11 -14.67 3.66
C ALA A 14 13.05 -14.28 2.62
N SER A 15 11.78 -14.17 3.02
CA SER A 15 10.67 -13.86 2.11
C SER A 15 10.64 -12.38 1.74
N LYS A 16 10.22 -12.11 0.50
CA LYS A 16 9.85 -10.77 0.06
C LYS A 16 8.37 -10.56 0.38
N VAL A 17 8.05 -9.53 1.15
CA VAL A 17 6.67 -9.19 1.52
C VAL A 17 6.17 -8.08 0.61
N VAL A 18 4.95 -8.23 0.11
CA VAL A 18 4.20 -7.16 -0.54
C VAL A 18 2.94 -6.87 0.27
N VAL A 19 2.53 -5.60 0.29
CA VAL A 19 1.35 -5.15 1.04
C VAL A 19 0.37 -4.49 0.09
N GLY A 20 -0.91 -4.76 0.27
CA GLY A 20 -2.00 -4.10 -0.44
C GLY A 20 -3.00 -3.50 0.53
N GLY A 21 -3.51 -2.32 0.24
CA GLY A 21 -4.60 -1.69 0.98
C GLY A 21 -5.57 -1.00 0.02
N TYR A 22 -6.87 -1.19 0.22
CA TYR A 22 -7.94 -0.53 -0.53
C TYR A 22 -8.77 0.34 0.40
N SER A 23 -9.06 1.59 0.01
CA SER A 23 -9.89 2.52 0.79
C SER A 23 -9.35 2.69 2.22
N GLN A 24 -10.15 2.44 3.25
CA GLN A 24 -9.69 2.42 4.64
C GLN A 24 -8.56 1.40 4.91
N GLY A 25 -8.49 0.31 4.15
CA GLY A 25 -7.39 -0.66 4.24
C GLY A 25 -6.03 -0.05 3.88
N ALA A 26 -5.99 0.96 3.00
CA ALA A 26 -4.78 1.72 2.72
C ALA A 26 -4.34 2.53 3.96
N ALA A 27 -5.27 3.21 4.64
CA ALA A 27 -4.98 3.89 5.90
C ALA A 27 -4.45 2.94 6.98
N VAL A 28 -5.01 1.73 7.08
CA VAL A 28 -4.50 0.68 7.98
C VAL A 28 -3.07 0.28 7.60
N ALA A 29 -2.76 0.16 6.31
CA ALA A 29 -1.42 -0.14 5.82
C ALA A 29 -0.42 0.98 6.16
N HIS A 30 -0.78 2.26 5.98
CA HIS A 30 0.04 3.40 6.40
C HIS A 30 0.51 3.27 7.84
N ARG A 31 -0.46 3.26 8.77
CA ARG A 31 -0.15 3.25 10.22
C ARG A 31 0.54 1.96 10.64
N SER A 32 0.18 0.84 10.01
CA SER A 32 0.83 -0.44 10.32
C SER A 32 2.30 -0.40 9.91
N ILE A 33 2.61 0.00 8.67
CA ILE A 33 3.97 0.06 8.15
C ILE A 33 4.80 1.06 8.95
N GLU A 34 4.28 2.26 9.23
CA GLU A 34 4.96 3.28 10.03
C GLU A 34 5.44 2.74 11.39
N SER A 35 4.58 1.96 12.06
CA SER A 35 4.84 1.37 13.38
C SER A 35 5.82 0.20 13.39
N LEU A 36 6.17 -0.37 12.23
CA LEU A 36 7.02 -1.56 12.18
C LEU A 36 8.49 -1.26 12.55
N PRO A 37 9.18 -2.22 13.20
CA PRO A 37 10.62 -2.14 13.37
C PRO A 37 11.34 -2.23 12.00
N PRO A 38 12.58 -1.70 11.87
CA PRO A 38 13.33 -1.70 10.60
C PRO A 38 13.42 -3.07 9.94
N VAL A 39 13.70 -4.12 10.71
CA VAL A 39 13.80 -5.51 10.20
C VAL A 39 12.56 -5.97 9.43
N ALA A 40 11.37 -5.57 9.87
CA ALA A 40 10.12 -5.91 9.20
C ALA A 40 9.85 -5.00 7.99
N LYS A 41 10.21 -3.71 8.07
CA LYS A 41 10.12 -2.77 6.94
C LYS A 41 11.02 -3.18 5.79
N ASP A 42 12.23 -3.66 6.09
CA ASP A 42 13.24 -4.01 5.09
C ASP A 42 12.78 -5.15 4.17
N GLN A 43 12.00 -6.09 4.70
CA GLN A 43 11.42 -7.19 3.93
C GLN A 43 10.23 -6.77 3.05
N ILE A 44 9.61 -5.62 3.31
CA ILE A 44 8.52 -5.12 2.47
C ILE A 44 9.15 -4.50 1.21
N VAL A 45 9.00 -5.21 0.09
CA VAL A 45 9.59 -4.80 -1.19
C VAL A 45 8.66 -3.91 -2.00
N GLY A 46 7.34 -3.98 -1.77
CA GLY A 46 6.35 -3.20 -2.50
C GLY A 46 5.04 -3.03 -1.73
N VAL A 47 4.42 -1.86 -1.86
CA VAL A 47 3.16 -1.50 -1.22
C VAL A 47 2.23 -0.87 -2.26
N LEU A 48 1.04 -1.43 -2.43
CA LEU A 48 0.01 -0.94 -3.33
C LEU A 48 -1.14 -0.32 -2.51
N MET A 49 -1.38 0.98 -2.70
CA MET A 49 -2.40 1.77 -2.03
C MET A 49 -3.49 2.15 -3.04
N VAL A 50 -4.67 1.57 -2.93
CA VAL A 50 -5.77 1.70 -3.90
C VAL A 50 -6.88 2.56 -3.31
N GLY A 51 -7.25 3.66 -3.97
CA GLY A 51 -8.30 4.57 -3.46
C GLY A 51 -7.99 5.05 -2.04
N ASP A 52 -6.75 5.46 -1.79
CA ASP A 52 -6.23 5.64 -0.44
C ASP A 52 -6.78 6.90 0.25
N THR A 53 -7.43 6.69 1.40
CA THR A 53 -8.05 7.76 2.20
C THR A 53 -7.06 8.67 2.91
N GLN A 54 -5.76 8.32 2.93
CA GLN A 54 -4.70 9.11 3.56
C GLN A 54 -3.72 9.71 2.55
N LYS A 55 -3.92 9.48 1.24
CA LYS A 55 -2.96 9.92 0.21
C LYS A 55 -2.69 11.42 0.27
N MET A 56 -3.72 12.27 0.39
CA MET A 56 -3.51 13.72 0.46
C MET A 56 -2.91 14.13 1.82
N GLN A 57 -3.44 13.58 2.90
CA GLN A 57 -3.12 13.91 4.29
C GLN A 57 -1.66 13.59 4.62
N ASP A 58 -1.14 12.49 4.09
CA ASP A 58 0.26 12.09 4.30
C ASP A 58 1.22 12.65 3.24
N GLY A 59 0.71 13.36 2.22
CA GLY A 59 1.52 13.92 1.15
C GLY A 59 2.02 12.87 0.14
N SER A 60 1.17 11.88 -0.18
CA SER A 60 1.43 10.80 -1.12
C SER A 60 2.68 9.99 -0.79
N ARG A 61 2.84 9.64 0.48
CA ARG A 61 3.91 8.81 1.03
C ARG A 61 3.44 8.08 2.27
N ILE A 62 4.16 7.03 2.66
CA ILE A 62 4.07 6.42 3.98
C ILE A 62 5.26 6.95 4.79
N PHE A 63 5.04 7.45 6.02
CA PHE A 63 6.15 8.01 6.80
C PHE A 63 7.20 6.94 7.14
N SER A 64 8.47 7.33 7.09
CA SER A 64 9.60 6.44 7.41
C SER A 64 9.59 5.12 6.63
N PHE A 65 9.16 5.17 5.36
CA PHE A 65 9.20 4.05 4.41
C PHE A 65 9.67 4.55 3.02
N PRO A 66 10.47 3.77 2.27
CA PRO A 66 11.02 4.24 0.99
C PRO A 66 9.92 4.53 -0.05
N PRO A 67 9.88 5.75 -0.63
CA PRO A 67 8.81 6.15 -1.53
C PRO A 67 8.81 5.36 -2.84
N ASP A 68 9.97 4.89 -3.31
CA ASP A 68 10.08 4.08 -4.52
C ASP A 68 9.40 2.71 -4.38
N ARG A 69 9.13 2.24 -3.15
CA ARG A 69 8.44 0.98 -2.86
C ARG A 69 6.92 1.15 -2.71
N VAL A 70 6.38 2.34 -2.88
CA VAL A 70 4.93 2.60 -2.73
C VAL A 70 4.33 3.03 -4.07
N SER A 71 3.17 2.47 -4.40
CA SER A 71 2.36 2.91 -5.53
C SER A 71 0.97 3.30 -5.04
N PHE A 72 0.56 4.52 -5.36
CA PHE A 72 -0.78 5.03 -5.08
C PHE A 72 -1.62 4.96 -6.35
N LEU A 73 -2.56 4.04 -6.37
CA LEU A 73 -3.51 3.82 -7.46
C LEU A 73 -4.81 4.57 -7.17
N CYS A 74 -4.97 5.75 -7.77
CA CYS A 74 -6.17 6.57 -7.65
C CYS A 74 -6.85 6.74 -9.01
N ASN A 75 -8.15 6.47 -9.08
CA ASN A 75 -8.93 6.70 -10.28
C ASN A 75 -9.20 8.20 -10.47
N PRO A 76 -9.21 8.71 -11.71
CA PRO A 76 -9.72 10.05 -11.98
C PRO A 76 -11.13 10.21 -11.42
N GLY A 77 -11.34 11.25 -10.60
CA GLY A 77 -12.62 11.51 -9.93
C GLY A 77 -12.85 10.75 -8.62
N ASP A 78 -11.91 9.93 -8.16
CA ASP A 78 -11.97 9.37 -6.81
C ASP A 78 -11.50 10.41 -5.77
N VAL A 79 -12.46 11.19 -5.27
CA VAL A 79 -12.22 12.28 -4.31
C VAL A 79 -11.70 11.81 -2.94
N ILE A 80 -11.74 10.50 -2.65
CA ILE A 80 -11.13 9.92 -1.45
C ILE A 80 -9.61 10.13 -1.45
N CYS A 81 -8.98 10.01 -2.61
CA CYS A 81 -7.56 10.29 -2.78
C CYS A 81 -7.19 11.77 -2.59
N ASP A 82 -8.18 12.66 -2.66
CA ASP A 82 -8.06 14.11 -2.52
C ASP A 82 -8.62 14.60 -1.17
N GLY A 83 -8.68 13.71 -0.17
CA GLY A 83 -8.98 14.07 1.22
C GLY A 83 -10.46 14.11 1.57
N GLN A 84 -11.37 13.72 0.68
CA GLN A 84 -12.81 13.70 0.97
C GLN A 84 -13.31 12.28 1.25
N LEU A 85 -13.97 12.04 2.38
CA LEU A 85 -14.52 10.71 2.71
C LEU A 85 -15.91 10.47 2.11
N VAL A 86 -16.04 10.69 0.79
CA VAL A 86 -17.27 10.48 0.03
C VAL A 86 -17.05 9.40 -1.02
N VAL A 87 -17.81 8.31 -0.94
CA VAL A 87 -17.72 7.20 -1.89
C VAL A 87 -18.47 7.55 -3.17
N LEU A 88 -17.73 7.81 -4.24
CA LEU A 88 -18.27 8.01 -5.59
C LEU A 88 -18.00 6.79 -6.47
N ALA A 89 -18.69 6.70 -7.61
CA ALA A 89 -18.53 5.57 -8.55
C ALA A 89 -17.06 5.26 -8.92
N PRO A 90 -16.16 6.25 -9.16
CA PRO A 90 -14.75 5.97 -9.43
C PRO A 90 -14.03 5.19 -8.33
N HIS A 91 -14.46 5.33 -7.07
CA HIS A 91 -13.88 4.61 -5.93
C HIS A 91 -14.17 3.10 -5.98
N LEU A 92 -15.25 2.69 -6.65
CA LEU A 92 -15.72 1.30 -6.70
C LEU A 92 -15.20 0.54 -7.94
N ASP A 93 -14.42 1.21 -8.80
CA ASP A 93 -14.02 0.70 -10.13
C ASP A 93 -12.49 0.50 -10.24
N TYR A 94 -11.87 -0.08 -9.21
CA TYR A 94 -10.43 -0.37 -9.24
C TYR A 94 -10.08 -1.73 -9.86
N THR A 95 -11.02 -2.67 -9.95
CA THR A 95 -10.77 -4.01 -10.49
C THR A 95 -10.19 -3.99 -11.91
N ARG A 96 -10.65 -3.06 -12.76
CA ARG A 96 -10.12 -2.89 -14.13
C ARG A 96 -8.63 -2.50 -14.17
N ARG A 97 -8.08 -2.00 -13.06
CA ARG A 97 -6.66 -1.60 -12.92
C ARG A 97 -5.85 -2.61 -12.11
N ALA A 98 -6.40 -3.78 -11.78
CA ALA A 98 -5.67 -4.81 -11.04
C ALA A 98 -4.33 -5.19 -11.72
N GLY A 99 -4.29 -5.24 -13.06
CA GLY A 99 -3.07 -5.51 -13.81
C GLY A 99 -1.95 -4.49 -13.59
N GLU A 100 -2.29 -3.20 -13.43
CA GLU A 100 -1.32 -2.13 -13.14
C GLU A 100 -0.70 -2.34 -11.75
N GLY A 101 -1.54 -2.61 -10.75
CA GLY A 101 -1.10 -2.88 -9.38
C GLY A 101 -0.25 -4.16 -9.25
N VAL A 102 -0.68 -5.24 -9.90
CA VAL A 102 0.08 -6.51 -9.95
C VAL A 102 1.41 -6.30 -10.67
N GLY A 103 1.43 -5.58 -11.80
CA GLY A 103 2.65 -5.26 -12.53
C GLY A 103 3.66 -4.51 -11.68
N PHE A 104 3.21 -3.51 -10.90
CA PHE A 104 4.06 -2.81 -9.95
C PHE A 104 4.64 -3.76 -8.89
N LEU A 105 3.81 -4.55 -8.21
CA LEU A 105 4.28 -5.46 -7.15
C LEU A 105 5.24 -6.54 -7.70
N ALA A 106 4.93 -7.11 -8.86
CA ALA A 106 5.80 -8.07 -9.53
C ALA A 106 7.18 -7.46 -9.86
N SER A 107 7.21 -6.22 -10.34
CA SER A 107 8.47 -5.51 -10.61
C SER A 107 9.34 -5.32 -9.35
N LYS A 108 8.73 -5.22 -8.17
CA LYS A 108 9.43 -5.10 -6.88
C LYS A 108 9.90 -6.43 -6.32
N ILE A 109 9.16 -7.50 -6.58
CA ILE A 109 9.58 -8.86 -6.21
C ILE A 109 10.80 -9.27 -7.05
N GLY A 110 10.87 -8.85 -8.33
CA GLY A 110 11.95 -9.20 -9.26
C GLY A 110 11.65 -10.50 -10.02
N LYS A 111 12.66 -11.07 -10.70
CA LYS A 111 12.51 -12.39 -11.34
C LYS A 111 12.23 -13.44 -10.25
N LEU A 112 11.10 -14.14 -10.40
CA LEU A 112 10.82 -15.38 -9.68
C LEU A 112 11.80 -16.47 -10.13
#